data_AF-A0A955CIW2-F1
#
_entry.id   AF-A0A955CIW2-F1
#
_cell.length_a   1.000
_cell.length_b   1.000
_cell.length_c   1.000
_cell.angle_alpha   90.00
_cell.angle_beta   90.00
_cell.angle_gamma   90.00
#
_symmetry.space_group_name_H-M   'P 1'
#
loop_
_entity.id
_entity.type
_entity.pdbx_description
1 polymer ?
#
loop_
_entity_poly.entity_id
_entity_poly.type
_entity_poly.pdbx_seq_one_letter_code
_entity_poly.pdbx_strand_id
1 'polypeptide(L)'
;MNLRVTSQNITAQAIKYSQSHGSTISRLQQQIATGRRINRPSDDPSITRALLSDKLAVSRVDVQVGNIEAARNRLNVSVSQLLSANELLVRAKDIALESPQEFDRALLADQVDVMLNELVNIANTQVDGEYLFSGTAIETQPFQLVRSADGSHVQYRGAQDRSQIVVGFELAVDVLFAGDEVFASTSRRPTEFLGQTGAQAGKGTDTASGRGQLVVRHGATSYDAGSGVVPSASSPTNDTIVGAAGAHKLTVNDLSGNGTSGVVTLNDGIAVPFSSADTDLEVVGPKGERVFIDMSAITAGFNGTVAITSTGTLSVDGGATEFPIDGSDN
;
A
#
# COMPACT_ATOMS: atom_id res chain seq x y z
N MET A 1 5.70 90.88 39.80
CA MET A 1 6.83 90.13 40.39
C MET A 1 7.72 89.64 39.26
N ASN A 2 8.88 90.26 39.07
CA ASN A 2 9.88 89.76 38.11
C ASN A 2 10.60 88.57 38.76
N LEU A 3 10.39 87.38 38.21
CA LEU A 3 11.18 86.20 38.55
C LEU A 3 12.64 86.49 38.20
N ARG A 4 13.50 86.54 39.22
CA ARG A 4 14.93 86.73 39.05
C ARG A 4 15.49 85.46 38.42
N VAL A 5 15.62 85.46 37.10
CA VAL A 5 16.33 84.41 36.36
C VAL A 5 17.81 84.55 36.71
N THR A 6 18.30 83.74 37.64
CA THR A 6 19.72 83.75 38.02
C THR A 6 20.57 83.36 36.80
N SER A 7 21.65 84.10 36.55
CA SER A 7 22.60 83.80 35.45
C SER A 7 23.04 82.34 35.45
N GLN A 8 23.23 81.76 36.64
CA GLN A 8 23.50 80.33 36.84
C GLN A 8 22.43 79.40 36.25
N ASN A 9 21.13 79.75 36.33
CA ASN A 9 20.07 78.96 35.71
C ASN A 9 20.10 79.07 34.17
N ILE A 10 20.43 80.24 33.61
CA ILE A 10 20.57 80.42 32.15
C ILE A 10 21.77 79.63 31.62
N THR A 11 22.91 79.69 32.30
CA THR A 11 24.11 78.94 31.91
C THR A 11 23.92 77.43 32.08
N ALA A 12 23.29 76.99 33.18
CA ALA A 12 22.94 75.57 33.38
C ALA A 12 21.97 75.06 32.31
N GLN A 13 20.98 75.87 31.93
CA GLN A 13 20.04 75.52 30.88
C GLN A 13 20.72 75.47 29.50
N ALA A 14 21.65 76.39 29.20
CA ALA A 14 22.44 76.37 27.97
C ALA A 14 23.34 75.14 27.86
N ILE A 15 24.00 74.74 28.96
CA ILE A 15 24.80 73.51 29.02
C ILE A 15 23.91 72.29 28.79
N LYS A 16 22.74 72.22 29.43
CA LYS A 16 21.78 71.13 29.25
C LYS A 16 21.30 71.01 27.79
N TYR A 17 21.00 72.13 27.12
CA TYR A 17 20.62 72.14 25.71
C TYR A 17 21.77 71.75 24.76
N SER A 18 22.99 72.18 25.07
CA SER A 18 24.18 71.80 24.31
C SER A 18 24.45 70.30 24.41
N GLN A 19 24.36 69.74 25.62
CA GLN A 19 24.48 68.29 25.85
C GLN A 19 23.38 67.51 25.11
N SER A 20 22.12 67.98 25.13
CA SER A 20 21.03 67.32 24.41
C SER A 20 21.16 67.40 22.88
N HIS A 21 21.71 68.50 22.36
CA HIS A 21 22.03 68.63 20.94
C HIS A 21 23.17 67.69 20.53
N GLY A 22 24.25 67.65 21.33
CA GLY A 22 25.37 66.74 21.11
C GLY A 22 24.93 65.27 21.06
N SER A 23 24.06 64.84 22.00
CA SER A 23 23.51 63.48 21.99
C SER A 23 22.62 63.22 20.77
N THR A 24 21.85 64.21 20.33
CA THR A 24 20.98 64.09 19.15
C THR A 24 21.79 63.96 17.86
N ILE A 25 22.84 64.78 17.70
CA ILE A 25 23.75 64.71 16.55
C ILE A 25 24.46 63.36 16.51
N SER A 26 24.99 62.88 17.64
CA SER A 26 25.64 61.57 17.72
C SER A 26 24.70 60.43 17.31
N ARG A 27 23.44 60.47 17.77
CA ARG A 27 22.42 59.49 17.36
C ARG A 27 22.12 59.56 15.87
N LEU A 28 21.94 60.75 15.30
CA LEU A 28 21.69 60.92 13.85
C LEU A 28 22.88 60.47 13.01
N GLN A 29 24.11 60.78 13.43
CA GLN A 29 25.33 60.27 12.78
C GLN A 29 25.38 58.74 12.81
N GLN A 30 25.00 58.11 13.92
CA GLN A 30 24.92 56.65 14.02
C GLN A 30 23.83 56.09 13.09
N GLN A 31 22.67 56.73 12.97
CA GLN A 31 21.62 56.34 12.03
C GLN A 31 22.06 56.48 10.56
N ILE A 32 22.79 57.55 10.22
CA ILE A 32 23.37 57.75 8.88
C ILE A 32 24.41 56.67 8.59
N ALA A 33 25.32 56.39 9.53
CA ALA A 33 26.37 55.40 9.34
C ALA A 33 25.84 53.96 9.21
N THR A 34 24.78 53.63 9.95
CA THR A 34 24.17 52.28 9.96
C THR A 34 23.06 52.11 8.92
N GLY A 35 22.48 53.21 8.43
CA GLY A 35 21.24 53.20 7.65
C GLY A 35 20.00 52.76 8.43
N ARG A 36 20.09 52.58 9.75
CA ARG A 36 19.00 52.07 10.60
C ARG A 36 18.47 53.15 11.52
N ARG A 37 17.15 53.32 11.57
CA ARG A 37 16.48 54.23 12.51
C ARG A 37 16.62 53.76 13.96
N ILE A 38 16.58 52.45 14.21
CA ILE A 38 16.69 51.84 15.54
C ILE A 38 17.98 51.02 15.59
N ASN A 39 18.90 51.40 16.46
CA ASN A 39 20.18 50.72 16.64
C ASN A 39 20.30 50.06 18.01
N ARG A 40 19.66 50.63 19.02
CA ARG A 40 19.61 50.12 20.38
C ARG A 40 18.17 49.98 20.84
N PRO A 41 17.84 49.01 21.71
CA PRO A 41 16.50 48.90 22.29
C PRO A 41 16.02 50.17 23.01
N SER A 42 16.96 50.97 23.52
CA SER A 42 16.68 52.27 24.15
C SER A 42 16.19 53.35 23.17
N ASP A 43 16.44 53.21 21.87
CA ASP A 43 16.05 54.21 20.86
C ASP A 43 14.53 54.23 20.64
N ASP A 44 13.88 53.06 20.69
CA ASP A 44 12.43 52.90 20.65
C ASP A 44 12.01 51.53 21.25
N PRO A 45 11.73 51.45 22.56
CA PRO A 45 11.35 50.20 23.21
C PRO A 45 10.02 49.61 22.69
N SER A 46 9.15 50.45 22.13
CA SER A 46 7.84 50.02 21.63
C SER A 46 7.97 49.21 20.35
N ILE A 47 8.76 49.70 19.39
CA ILE A 47 8.99 49.06 18.09
C ILE A 47 10.05 47.95 18.19
N THR A 48 11.01 48.07 19.09
CA THR A 48 12.08 47.06 19.25
C THR A 48 11.53 45.67 19.52
N ARG A 49 10.41 45.53 20.24
CA ARG A 49 9.77 44.22 20.47
C ARG A 49 9.33 43.55 19.18
N ALA A 50 8.57 44.26 18.33
CA ALA A 50 8.13 43.75 17.03
C ALA A 50 9.34 43.42 16.14
N LEU A 51 10.34 44.31 16.09
CA LEU A 51 11.56 44.08 15.31
C LEU A 51 12.33 42.82 15.75
N LEU A 52 12.40 42.54 17.05
CA LEU A 52 13.03 41.32 17.57
C LEU A 52 12.22 40.08 17.20
N SER A 53 10.89 40.13 17.31
CA SER A 53 10.00 39.05 16.87
C SER A 53 10.17 38.76 15.37
N ASP A 54 10.25 39.79 14.53
CA ASP A 54 10.46 39.63 13.09
C ASP A 54 11.84 39.04 12.79
N LYS A 55 12.89 39.49 13.47
CA LYS A 55 14.23 38.90 13.33
C LYS A 55 14.26 37.42 13.72
N LEU A 56 13.56 37.05 14.80
CA LEU A 56 13.42 35.65 15.19
C LEU A 56 12.64 34.85 14.15
N ALA A 57 11.59 35.43 13.55
CA ALA A 57 10.83 34.79 12.48
C ALA A 57 11.71 34.56 11.23
N VAL A 58 12.47 35.56 10.79
CA VAL A 58 13.42 35.43 9.67
C VAL A 58 14.47 34.35 9.97
N SER A 59 15.08 34.38 11.15
CA SER A 59 16.08 33.37 11.54
C SER A 59 15.50 31.95 11.56
N ARG A 60 14.23 31.77 11.94
CA ARG A 60 13.56 30.47 11.87
C ARG A 60 13.34 30.03 10.43
N VAL A 61 12.95 30.94 9.54
CA VAL A 61 12.79 30.66 8.12
C VAL A 61 14.13 30.27 7.49
N ASP A 62 15.23 30.96 7.83
CA ASP A 62 16.57 30.61 7.32
C ASP A 62 16.97 29.18 7.71
N VAL A 63 16.73 28.78 8.95
CA VAL A 63 16.97 27.40 9.42
C VAL A 63 16.06 26.40 8.68
N GLN A 64 14.79 26.73 8.46
CA GLN A 64 13.87 25.87 7.71
C GLN A 64 14.31 25.69 6.25
N VAL A 65 14.79 26.74 5.59
CA VAL A 65 15.35 26.65 4.23
C VAL A 65 16.56 25.72 4.20
N GLY A 66 17.48 25.85 5.17
CA GLY A 66 18.62 24.92 5.30
C GLY A 66 18.20 23.47 5.51
N ASN A 67 17.18 23.23 6.35
CA ASN A 67 16.61 21.90 6.58
C ASN A 67 15.96 21.33 5.31
N ILE A 68 15.25 22.15 4.52
CA ILE A 68 14.65 21.73 3.24
C ILE A 68 15.73 21.33 2.25
N GLU A 69 16.81 22.10 2.15
CA GLU A 69 17.93 21.79 1.26
C GLU A 69 18.62 20.48 1.67
N ALA A 70 18.87 20.28 2.97
CA ALA A 70 19.43 19.04 3.50
C ALA A 70 18.50 17.83 3.22
N ALA A 71 17.20 17.98 3.47
CA ALA A 71 16.20 16.95 3.20
C ALA A 71 16.16 16.60 1.71
N ARG A 72 16.13 17.61 0.83
CA ARG A 72 16.15 17.42 -0.63
C ARG A 72 17.39 16.67 -1.09
N ASN A 73 18.57 17.04 -0.61
CA ASN A 73 19.81 16.39 -0.98
C ASN A 73 19.80 14.91 -0.57
N ARG A 74 19.42 14.61 0.67
CA ARG A 74 19.32 13.23 1.18
C ARG A 74 18.29 12.41 0.40
N LEU A 75 17.11 12.96 0.11
CA LEU A 75 16.08 12.29 -0.68
C LEU A 75 16.53 12.05 -2.13
N ASN A 76 17.19 13.01 -2.77
CA ASN A 76 17.70 12.85 -4.14
C ASN A 76 18.76 11.74 -4.21
N VAL A 77 19.69 11.69 -3.25
CA VAL A 77 20.68 10.60 -3.18
C VAL A 77 19.98 9.27 -2.94
N SER A 78 19.03 9.21 -1.99
CA SER A 78 18.28 7.98 -1.70
C SER A 78 17.54 7.45 -2.94
N VAL A 79 16.85 8.32 -3.69
CA VAL A 79 16.17 7.95 -4.94
C VAL A 79 17.17 7.47 -5.98
N SER A 80 18.30 8.15 -6.15
CA SER A 80 19.34 7.72 -7.08
C SER A 80 19.87 6.32 -6.74
N GLN A 81 20.10 6.04 -5.46
CA GLN A 81 20.55 4.73 -4.99
C GLN A 81 19.48 3.65 -5.23
N LEU A 82 18.21 3.96 -5.01
CA LEU A 82 17.11 3.03 -5.25
C LEU A 82 16.91 2.72 -6.75
N LEU A 83 17.15 3.69 -7.63
CA LEU A 83 17.14 3.45 -9.07
C LEU A 83 18.26 2.48 -9.46
N SER A 84 19.48 2.70 -8.96
CA SER A 84 20.60 1.77 -9.20
C SER A 84 20.34 0.37 -8.62
N ALA A 85 19.76 0.29 -7.42
CA ALA A 85 19.32 -0.98 -6.85
C ALA A 85 18.28 -1.68 -7.73
N ASN A 86 17.30 -0.94 -8.29
CA ASN A 86 16.29 -1.48 -9.18
C ASN A 86 16.91 -2.05 -10.46
N GLU A 87 17.85 -1.34 -11.09
CA GLU A 87 18.57 -1.81 -12.27
C GLU A 87 19.32 -3.12 -12.01
N LEU A 88 19.98 -3.24 -10.85
CA LEU A 88 20.64 -4.49 -10.43
C LEU A 88 19.65 -5.64 -10.25
N LEU A 89 18.50 -5.37 -9.63
CA LEU A 89 17.46 -6.39 -9.43
C LEU A 89 16.82 -6.85 -10.74
N VAL A 90 16.59 -5.94 -11.68
CA VAL A 90 16.12 -6.28 -13.04
C VAL A 90 17.13 -7.19 -13.73
N ARG A 91 18.43 -6.85 -13.68
CA ARG A 91 19.48 -7.66 -14.27
C ARG A 91 19.62 -9.03 -13.60
N ALA A 92 19.52 -9.09 -12.29
CA ALA A 92 19.52 -10.36 -11.55
C ALA A 92 18.33 -11.25 -11.94
N LYS A 93 17.16 -10.65 -12.19
CA LYS A 93 15.99 -11.36 -12.72
C LYS A 93 16.24 -11.91 -14.11
N ASP A 94 16.85 -11.13 -15.01
CA ASP A 94 17.17 -11.59 -16.37
C ASP A 94 18.12 -12.80 -16.34
N ILE A 95 19.17 -12.75 -15.53
CA ILE A 95 20.09 -13.88 -15.29
C ILE A 95 19.34 -15.12 -14.78
N ALA A 96 18.40 -14.93 -13.84
CA ALA A 96 17.60 -16.02 -13.30
C ALA A 96 16.69 -16.67 -14.36
N LEU A 97 16.19 -15.88 -15.31
CA LEU A 97 15.37 -16.37 -16.43
C LEU A 97 16.19 -17.05 -17.53
N GLU A 98 17.46 -16.68 -17.72
CA GLU A 98 18.40 -17.30 -18.66
C GLU A 98 18.95 -18.66 -18.18
N SER A 99 18.90 -18.92 -16.87
CA SER A 99 19.42 -20.15 -16.23
C SER A 99 18.87 -21.51 -16.71
N PRO A 100 17.72 -21.68 -17.41
CA PRO A 100 17.25 -23.00 -17.86
C PRO A 100 18.18 -23.72 -18.87
N GLN A 101 19.15 -23.03 -19.47
CA GLN A 101 20.06 -23.60 -20.48
C GLN A 101 21.41 -24.05 -19.88
N GLU A 102 21.35 -24.99 -18.92
CA GLU A 102 22.30 -26.05 -18.50
C GLU A 102 23.85 -25.92 -18.54
N PHE A 103 24.53 -24.88 -19.03
CA PHE A 103 26.00 -24.92 -19.12
C PHE A 103 26.80 -23.99 -18.20
N ASP A 104 26.19 -23.05 -17.48
CA ASP A 104 26.99 -22.11 -16.68
C ASP A 104 26.35 -21.59 -15.38
N ARG A 105 25.55 -22.44 -14.71
CA ARG A 105 24.87 -22.05 -13.45
C ARG A 105 25.83 -21.55 -12.37
N ALA A 106 27.05 -22.08 -12.32
CA ALA A 106 28.07 -21.64 -11.37
C ALA A 106 28.58 -20.23 -11.68
N LEU A 107 28.87 -19.91 -12.95
CA LEU A 107 29.26 -18.55 -13.34
C LEU A 107 28.12 -17.55 -13.15
N LEU A 108 26.88 -17.95 -13.43
CA LEU A 108 25.70 -17.11 -13.18
C LEU A 108 25.51 -16.87 -11.68
N ALA A 109 25.74 -17.87 -10.83
CA ALA A 109 25.72 -17.71 -9.38
C ALA A 109 26.79 -16.71 -8.89
N ASP A 110 28.03 -16.80 -9.41
CA ASP A 110 29.09 -15.85 -9.09
C ASP A 110 28.71 -14.41 -9.51
N GLN A 111 28.07 -14.24 -10.67
CA GLN A 111 27.57 -12.93 -11.10
C GLN A 111 26.48 -12.38 -10.18
N VAL A 112 25.54 -13.23 -9.75
CA VAL A 112 24.49 -12.85 -8.78
C VAL A 112 25.11 -12.49 -7.43
N ASP A 113 26.15 -13.20 -6.98
CA ASP A 113 26.88 -12.87 -5.75
C ASP A 113 27.58 -11.51 -5.84
N VAL A 114 28.17 -11.17 -6.99
CA VAL A 114 28.73 -9.83 -7.23
C VAL A 114 27.63 -8.77 -7.17
N MET A 115 26.49 -9.01 -7.81
CA MET A 115 25.33 -8.09 -7.76
C MET A 115 24.77 -7.93 -6.34
N LEU A 116 24.74 -9.00 -5.55
CA LEU A 116 24.33 -8.95 -4.14
C LEU A 116 25.28 -8.08 -3.33
N ASN A 117 26.60 -8.24 -3.49
CA ASN A 117 27.58 -7.39 -2.83
C ASN A 117 27.37 -5.91 -3.20
N GLU A 118 27.12 -5.63 -4.48
CA GLU A 118 26.88 -4.25 -4.93
C GLU A 118 25.58 -3.68 -4.39
N LEU A 119 24.51 -4.47 -4.36
CA LEU A 119 23.24 -4.08 -3.74
C LEU A 119 23.41 -3.76 -2.25
N VAL A 120 24.21 -4.54 -1.52
CA VAL A 120 24.55 -4.28 -0.11
C VAL A 120 25.36 -2.99 0.03
N ASN A 121 26.25 -2.66 -0.91
CA ASN A 121 26.97 -1.38 -0.91
C ASN A 121 26.02 -0.20 -1.10
N ILE A 122 25.12 -0.30 -2.08
CA ILE A 122 24.08 0.70 -2.36
C ILE A 122 23.20 0.90 -1.11
N ALA A 123 22.74 -0.19 -0.50
CA ALA A 123 21.92 -0.17 0.70
C ALA A 123 22.66 0.37 1.95
N ASN A 124 23.99 0.45 1.91
CA ASN A 124 24.85 1.03 2.95
C ASN A 124 25.40 2.42 2.56
N THR A 125 24.79 3.11 1.58
CA THR A 125 25.24 4.45 1.16
C THR A 125 25.12 5.46 2.32
N GLN A 126 26.11 6.34 2.42
CA GLN A 126 26.17 7.41 3.41
C GLN A 126 26.06 8.80 2.78
N VAL A 127 25.45 9.73 3.51
CA VAL A 127 25.47 11.17 3.23
C VAL A 127 25.86 11.89 4.51
N ASP A 128 26.90 12.73 4.46
CA ASP A 128 27.42 13.46 5.62
C ASP A 128 27.80 12.56 6.82
N GLY A 129 28.19 11.31 6.56
CA GLY A 129 28.53 10.30 7.59
C GLY A 129 27.33 9.54 8.16
N GLU A 130 26.11 9.84 7.73
CA GLU A 130 24.88 9.16 8.14
C GLU A 130 24.43 8.14 7.08
N TYR A 131 24.07 6.92 7.50
CA TYR A 131 23.54 5.89 6.61
C TYR A 131 22.09 6.16 6.20
N LEU A 132 21.81 6.19 4.90
CA LEU A 132 20.51 6.57 4.35
C LEU A 132 19.36 5.62 4.73
N PHE A 133 19.66 4.33 4.86
CA PHE A 133 18.68 3.25 5.06
C PHE A 133 18.76 2.61 6.46
N SER A 134 19.26 3.37 7.44
CA SER A 134 19.44 2.91 8.83
C SER A 134 18.30 3.32 9.77
N GLY A 135 17.26 3.99 9.25
CA GLY A 135 16.19 4.57 10.06
C GLY A 135 16.73 5.64 10.99
N THR A 136 16.39 5.56 12.28
CA THR A 136 16.94 6.45 13.34
C THR A 136 18.36 6.10 13.78
N ALA A 137 18.91 4.93 13.41
CA ALA A 137 20.24 4.47 13.80
C ALA A 137 21.34 4.96 12.84
N ILE A 138 21.41 6.27 12.61
CA ILE A 138 22.17 6.93 11.53
C ILE A 138 23.66 6.58 11.45
N GLU A 139 24.31 6.23 12.57
CA GLU A 139 25.74 5.89 12.64
C GLU A 139 26.00 4.38 12.53
N THR A 140 24.95 3.56 12.51
CA THR A 140 25.07 2.09 12.45
C THR A 140 24.93 1.60 11.02
N GLN A 141 25.88 0.81 10.54
CA GLN A 141 25.80 0.18 9.23
C GLN A 141 24.54 -0.70 9.14
N PRO A 142 23.59 -0.39 8.23
CA PRO A 142 22.30 -1.05 8.22
C PRO A 142 22.36 -2.49 7.71
N PHE A 143 23.16 -2.79 6.69
CA PHE A 143 23.19 -4.12 6.07
C PHE A 143 24.55 -4.78 6.21
N GLN A 144 24.57 -5.98 6.79
CA GLN A 144 25.76 -6.81 6.90
C GLN A 144 25.56 -8.11 6.15
N LEU A 145 26.47 -8.41 5.21
CA LEU A 145 26.49 -9.71 4.54
C LEU A 145 27.18 -10.74 5.44
N VAL A 146 26.42 -11.73 5.88
CA VAL A 146 26.89 -12.84 6.71
C VAL A 146 27.02 -14.07 5.82
N ARG A 147 28.25 -14.53 5.60
CA ARG A 147 28.53 -15.77 4.86
C ARG A 147 28.70 -16.92 5.85
N SER A 148 27.84 -17.93 5.77
CA SER A 148 27.93 -19.17 6.56
C SER A 148 28.07 -20.39 5.66
N ALA A 149 28.49 -21.53 6.22
CA ALA A 149 28.55 -22.81 5.51
C ALA A 149 27.17 -23.27 5.00
N ASP A 150 26.09 -22.81 5.66
CA ASP A 150 24.70 -23.09 5.28
C ASP A 150 24.13 -22.11 4.24
N GLY A 151 24.92 -21.12 3.81
CA GLY A 151 24.54 -20.09 2.85
C GLY A 151 24.86 -18.66 3.29
N SER A 152 24.92 -17.75 2.31
CA SER A 152 25.09 -16.31 2.54
C SER A 152 23.73 -15.66 2.76
N HIS A 153 23.57 -14.83 3.79
CA HIS A 153 22.37 -14.02 4.02
C HIS A 153 22.76 -12.59 4.39
N VAL A 154 21.84 -11.65 4.15
CA VAL A 154 22.02 -10.25 4.53
C VAL A 154 21.21 -10.00 5.81
N GLN A 155 21.86 -9.50 6.85
CA GLN A 155 21.23 -9.11 8.10
C GLN A 155 21.04 -7.58 8.15
N TYR A 156 19.83 -7.15 8.50
CA TYR A 156 19.55 -5.75 8.82
C TYR A 156 19.85 -5.46 10.30
N ARG A 157 20.56 -4.36 10.57
CA ARG A 157 20.97 -3.91 11.92
C ARG A 157 20.62 -2.44 12.19
N GLY A 158 19.86 -1.79 11.30
CA GLY A 158 19.35 -0.44 11.53
C GLY A 158 18.11 -0.43 12.43
N ALA A 159 17.59 0.78 12.70
CA ALA A 159 16.34 0.95 13.43
C ALA A 159 15.13 0.86 12.49
N GLN A 160 14.00 0.40 13.03
CA GLN A 160 12.75 0.28 12.27
C GLN A 160 11.98 1.60 12.16
N ASP A 161 12.33 2.59 13.00
CA ASP A 161 11.71 3.91 12.95
C ASP A 161 12.36 4.78 11.89
N ARG A 162 11.54 5.57 11.17
CA ARG A 162 12.01 6.56 10.20
C ARG A 162 12.54 7.81 10.91
N SER A 163 13.52 8.46 10.30
CA SER A 163 14.01 9.75 10.78
C SER A 163 13.42 10.92 9.98
N GLN A 164 13.04 11.97 10.70
CA GLN A 164 12.33 13.12 10.16
C GLN A 164 13.13 14.41 10.30
N ILE A 165 13.03 15.27 9.29
CA ILE A 165 13.54 16.65 9.33
C ILE A 165 12.36 17.62 9.36
N VAL A 166 12.37 18.54 10.31
CA VAL A 166 11.37 19.62 10.39
C VAL A 166 11.69 20.69 9.35
N VAL A 167 10.79 20.87 8.41
CA VAL A 167 10.95 21.77 7.25
C VAL A 167 10.03 23.00 7.30
N GLY A 168 9.14 23.08 8.28
CA GLY A 168 8.20 24.19 8.42
C GLY A 168 7.54 24.24 9.79
N PHE A 169 6.55 25.12 9.94
CA PHE A 169 5.69 25.13 11.13
C PHE A 169 4.88 23.84 11.17
N GLU A 170 5.20 22.97 12.13
CA GLU A 170 4.52 21.68 12.35
C GLU A 170 4.60 20.72 11.15
N LEU A 171 5.50 20.98 10.20
CA LEU A 171 5.72 20.12 9.04
C LEU A 171 7.07 19.43 9.17
N ALA A 172 7.02 18.10 9.27
CA ALA A 172 8.17 17.23 9.23
C ALA A 172 8.06 16.28 8.03
N VAL A 173 9.20 15.97 7.42
CA VAL A 173 9.29 15.06 6.27
C VAL A 173 10.21 13.91 6.66
N ASP A 174 9.81 12.68 6.32
CA ASP A 174 10.65 11.49 6.44
C ASP A 174 11.81 11.60 5.45
N VAL A 175 13.04 11.48 5.93
CA VAL A 175 14.25 11.60 5.09
C VAL A 175 15.08 10.33 5.14
N LEU A 176 15.10 9.63 6.27
CA LEU A 176 15.79 8.34 6.41
C LEU A 176 14.76 7.25 6.64
N PHE A 177 14.74 6.28 5.74
CA PHE A 177 13.82 5.15 5.78
C PHE A 177 14.50 3.96 6.47
N ALA A 178 13.69 3.12 7.11
CA ALA A 178 14.17 1.85 7.62
C ALA A 178 14.47 0.92 6.42
N GLY A 179 15.68 0.38 6.37
CA GLY A 179 16.14 -0.42 5.25
C GLY A 179 15.38 -1.73 5.10
N ASP A 180 14.83 -2.28 6.19
CA ASP A 180 13.94 -3.43 6.13
C ASP A 180 12.64 -3.11 5.35
N GLU A 181 12.05 -1.93 5.54
CA GLU A 181 10.88 -1.51 4.75
C GLU A 181 11.20 -1.39 3.25
N VAL A 182 12.42 -0.95 2.92
CA VAL A 182 12.82 -0.63 1.55
C VAL A 182 13.35 -1.85 0.78
N PHE A 183 14.16 -2.68 1.43
CA PHE A 183 14.90 -3.77 0.80
C PHE A 183 14.49 -5.17 1.29
N ALA A 184 13.74 -5.31 2.39
CA ALA A 184 13.34 -6.64 2.84
C ALA A 184 12.22 -7.20 1.96
N SER A 185 12.15 -8.54 1.95
CA SER A 185 11.03 -9.26 1.38
C SER A 185 9.74 -8.85 2.08
N THR A 186 8.86 -8.15 1.37
CA THR A 186 7.45 -8.07 1.75
C THR A 186 6.93 -9.52 1.81
N SER A 187 6.60 -9.98 3.03
CA SER A 187 6.03 -11.30 3.23
C SER A 187 4.71 -11.37 2.47
N ARG A 188 4.66 -12.21 1.43
CA ARG A 188 3.44 -12.45 0.66
C ARG A 188 2.41 -13.04 1.61
N ARG A 189 1.24 -12.40 1.68
CA ARG A 189 0.08 -12.99 2.36
C ARG A 189 -0.68 -13.86 1.36
N PRO A 190 -1.38 -14.91 1.83
CA PRO A 190 -2.27 -15.67 0.96
C PRO A 190 -3.28 -14.76 0.28
N THR A 191 -3.60 -15.02 -1.00
CA THR A 191 -4.72 -14.35 -1.67
C THR A 191 -6.02 -14.60 -0.91
N GLU A 192 -6.71 -13.51 -0.56
CA GLU A 192 -7.99 -13.56 0.13
C GLU A 192 -9.11 -13.24 -0.86
N PHE A 193 -10.10 -14.13 -0.96
CA PHE A 193 -11.31 -13.92 -1.75
C PHE A 193 -12.45 -13.46 -0.84
N LEU A 194 -13.07 -12.34 -1.20
CA LEU A 194 -14.24 -11.81 -0.50
C LEU A 194 -15.49 -12.04 -1.35
N GLY A 195 -16.54 -12.58 -0.74
CA GLY A 195 -17.83 -12.85 -1.40
C GLY A 195 -18.16 -14.35 -1.50
N GLN A 196 -19.30 -14.66 -2.11
CA GLN A 196 -19.84 -16.02 -2.23
C GLN A 196 -19.46 -16.71 -3.55
N THR A 197 -18.39 -16.27 -4.21
CA THR A 197 -17.98 -16.80 -5.53
C THR A 197 -17.47 -18.23 -5.47
N GLY A 198 -17.15 -18.76 -4.28
CA GLY A 198 -16.52 -20.06 -4.11
C GLY A 198 -15.07 -20.12 -4.57
N ALA A 199 -14.51 -19.00 -5.04
CA ALA A 199 -13.11 -18.91 -5.47
C ALA A 199 -12.16 -19.18 -4.29
N GLN A 200 -11.13 -19.98 -4.55
CA GLN A 200 -10.10 -20.33 -3.57
C GLN A 200 -8.73 -20.09 -4.17
N ALA A 201 -7.74 -19.87 -3.30
CA ALA A 201 -6.37 -19.76 -3.75
C ALA A 201 -5.94 -21.05 -4.45
N GLY A 202 -5.38 -20.93 -5.65
CA GLY A 202 -4.83 -22.05 -6.38
C GLY A 202 -3.58 -22.61 -5.69
N LYS A 203 -3.07 -23.73 -6.21
CA LYS A 203 -1.82 -24.36 -5.71
C LYS A 203 -0.55 -23.63 -6.16
N GLY A 204 -0.67 -22.66 -7.08
CA GLY A 204 0.44 -21.87 -7.58
C GLY A 204 0.90 -20.79 -6.59
N THR A 205 2.08 -20.24 -6.81
CA THR A 205 2.58 -19.09 -6.05
C THR A 205 2.05 -17.78 -6.62
N ASP A 206 1.43 -16.94 -5.80
CA ASP A 206 0.94 -15.62 -6.21
C ASP A 206 2.08 -14.72 -6.72
N THR A 207 1.89 -14.07 -7.87
CA THR A 207 2.91 -13.24 -8.55
C THR A 207 2.60 -11.74 -8.54
N ALA A 208 1.47 -11.31 -7.97
CA ALA A 208 1.01 -9.92 -7.96
C ALA A 208 0.52 -9.47 -6.57
N SER A 209 0.55 -8.15 -6.33
CA SER A 209 -0.02 -7.51 -5.14
C SER A 209 -1.01 -6.43 -5.58
N GLY A 210 -2.25 -6.51 -5.11
CA GLY A 210 -3.29 -5.55 -5.46
C GLY A 210 -4.67 -5.98 -4.99
N ARG A 211 -5.68 -5.14 -5.27
CA ARG A 211 -7.10 -5.47 -5.11
C ARG A 211 -7.74 -5.43 -6.49
N GLY A 212 -8.50 -6.47 -6.84
CA GLY A 212 -9.23 -6.57 -8.10
C GLY A 212 -10.65 -7.07 -7.88
N GLN A 213 -11.51 -6.85 -8.87
CA GLN A 213 -12.83 -7.46 -8.91
C GLN A 213 -12.76 -8.76 -9.72
N LEU A 214 -13.24 -9.85 -9.12
CA LEU A 214 -13.45 -11.12 -9.79
C LEU A 214 -14.92 -11.21 -10.18
N VAL A 215 -15.18 -11.29 -11.48
CA VAL A 215 -16.52 -11.52 -12.02
C VAL A 215 -16.63 -13.00 -12.38
N VAL A 216 -17.59 -13.69 -11.77
CA VAL A 216 -17.95 -15.08 -12.10
C VAL A 216 -19.35 -15.07 -12.67
N ARG A 217 -19.52 -15.65 -13.86
CA ARG A 217 -20.83 -15.79 -14.52
C ARG A 217 -21.17 -17.26 -14.72
N HIS A 218 -22.41 -17.61 -14.42
CA HIS A 218 -22.97 -18.90 -14.80
C HIS A 218 -23.15 -18.97 -16.33
N GLY A 219 -22.94 -20.16 -16.89
CA GLY A 219 -23.13 -20.46 -18.31
C GLY A 219 -24.35 -21.33 -18.54
N ALA A 220 -24.17 -22.64 -18.41
CA ALA A 220 -25.26 -23.62 -18.56
C ALA A 220 -25.15 -24.72 -17.50
N THR A 221 -26.31 -25.14 -16.97
CA THR A 221 -26.44 -26.30 -16.09
C THR A 221 -26.97 -27.51 -16.85
N SER A 222 -26.40 -28.67 -16.56
CA SER A 222 -26.87 -29.97 -17.04
C SER A 222 -26.84 -31.01 -15.93
N TYR A 223 -27.69 -32.01 -16.05
CA TYR A 223 -27.87 -33.08 -15.06
C TYR A 223 -27.57 -34.43 -15.69
N ASP A 224 -27.08 -35.36 -14.88
CA ASP A 224 -26.83 -36.72 -15.34
C ASP A 224 -28.12 -37.43 -15.78
N ALA A 225 -28.00 -38.24 -16.82
CA ALA A 225 -29.13 -38.93 -17.43
C ALA A 225 -29.67 -40.03 -16.50
N GLY A 226 -31.00 -40.19 -16.47
CA GLY A 226 -31.67 -41.29 -15.75
C GLY A 226 -32.52 -40.88 -14.54
N SER A 227 -32.42 -39.63 -14.07
CA SER A 227 -33.30 -39.08 -13.03
C SER A 227 -34.56 -38.44 -13.60
N GLY A 228 -34.50 -37.93 -14.83
CA GLY A 228 -35.57 -37.13 -15.45
C GLY A 228 -35.54 -35.65 -15.06
N VAL A 229 -34.58 -35.22 -14.23
CA VAL A 229 -34.36 -33.81 -13.89
C VAL A 229 -33.74 -33.09 -15.08
N VAL A 230 -34.30 -31.95 -15.46
CA VAL A 230 -33.78 -31.08 -16.53
C VAL A 230 -33.71 -29.63 -16.04
N PRO A 231 -32.83 -28.79 -16.62
CA PRO A 231 -32.79 -27.37 -16.27
C PRO A 231 -34.10 -26.70 -16.66
N SER A 232 -34.60 -25.84 -15.78
CA SER A 232 -35.81 -25.05 -16.07
C SER A 232 -35.51 -23.89 -17.01
N ALA A 233 -36.54 -23.13 -17.39
CA ALA A 233 -36.40 -21.91 -18.17
C ALA A 233 -35.60 -20.80 -17.45
N SER A 234 -35.58 -20.79 -16.12
CA SER A 234 -34.85 -19.79 -15.31
C SER A 234 -33.39 -20.17 -15.05
N SER A 235 -33.02 -21.43 -15.28
CA SER A 235 -31.66 -21.96 -15.03
C SER A 235 -30.56 -21.14 -15.70
N PRO A 236 -30.62 -20.78 -17.00
CA PRO A 236 -29.52 -20.06 -17.67
C PRO A 236 -29.16 -18.69 -17.08
N THR A 237 -30.09 -18.02 -16.40
CA THR A 237 -29.86 -16.67 -15.86
C THR A 237 -29.78 -16.61 -14.34
N ASN A 238 -30.41 -17.54 -13.63
CA ASN A 238 -30.58 -17.46 -12.19
C ASN A 238 -29.82 -18.56 -11.42
N ASP A 239 -29.29 -19.57 -12.10
CA ASP A 239 -28.40 -20.53 -11.45
C ASP A 239 -27.10 -19.83 -11.03
N THR A 240 -26.63 -20.16 -9.82
CA THR A 240 -25.41 -19.56 -9.27
C THR A 240 -24.29 -20.56 -9.06
N ILE A 241 -24.50 -21.82 -9.46
CA ILE A 241 -23.50 -22.87 -9.37
C ILE A 241 -22.59 -22.85 -10.60
N VAL A 242 -21.34 -23.26 -10.40
CA VAL A 242 -20.34 -23.49 -11.47
C VAL A 242 -19.44 -24.63 -11.01
N GLY A 243 -19.17 -25.61 -11.87
CA GLY A 243 -18.27 -26.71 -11.54
C GLY A 243 -18.44 -27.95 -12.40
N ALA A 244 -17.40 -28.78 -12.40
CA ALA A 244 -17.38 -30.07 -13.07
C ALA A 244 -18.46 -31.04 -12.53
N ALA A 245 -18.73 -32.10 -13.31
CA ALA A 245 -19.65 -33.16 -12.92
C ALA A 245 -19.36 -33.69 -11.50
N GLY A 246 -20.35 -33.59 -10.60
CA GLY A 246 -20.26 -34.11 -9.24
C GLY A 246 -19.61 -33.18 -8.21
N ALA A 247 -19.18 -31.97 -8.62
CA ALA A 247 -18.85 -30.89 -7.69
C ALA A 247 -20.09 -30.44 -6.91
N HIS A 248 -21.25 -30.46 -7.57
CA HIS A 248 -22.56 -30.29 -6.98
C HIS A 248 -23.45 -31.50 -7.27
N LYS A 249 -24.35 -31.80 -6.35
CA LYS A 249 -25.18 -33.01 -6.38
C LYS A 249 -26.61 -32.66 -6.00
N LEU A 250 -27.59 -33.14 -6.76
CA LEU A 250 -28.99 -33.13 -6.38
C LEU A 250 -29.36 -34.51 -5.83
N THR A 251 -29.97 -34.59 -4.65
CA THR A 251 -30.57 -35.85 -4.20
C THR A 251 -32.07 -35.76 -4.37
N VAL A 252 -32.62 -36.65 -5.18
CA VAL A 252 -34.06 -36.74 -5.44
C VAL A 252 -34.59 -38.00 -4.79
N ASN A 253 -35.68 -37.86 -4.05
CA ASN A 253 -36.39 -38.95 -3.41
C ASN A 253 -37.87 -38.87 -3.80
N ASP A 254 -38.31 -39.75 -4.69
CA ASP A 254 -39.70 -39.91 -5.11
C ASP A 254 -40.49 -40.65 -4.04
N LEU A 255 -41.37 -39.91 -3.35
CA LEU A 255 -42.20 -40.44 -2.27
C LEU A 255 -43.51 -41.04 -2.79
N SER A 256 -43.94 -40.67 -4.00
CA SER A 256 -45.16 -41.20 -4.61
C SER A 256 -44.91 -42.49 -5.42
N GLY A 257 -43.65 -42.79 -5.73
CA GLY A 257 -43.21 -43.99 -6.46
C GLY A 257 -43.57 -43.98 -7.94
N ASN A 258 -44.14 -42.89 -8.44
CA ASN A 258 -44.57 -42.68 -9.81
C ASN A 258 -44.05 -41.36 -10.42
N GLY A 259 -43.11 -40.68 -9.74
CA GLY A 259 -42.50 -39.43 -10.19
C GLY A 259 -43.37 -38.18 -10.02
N THR A 260 -44.51 -38.26 -9.31
CA THR A 260 -45.44 -37.13 -9.19
C THR A 260 -45.21 -36.24 -7.98
N SER A 261 -44.57 -36.74 -6.92
CA SER A 261 -44.18 -35.91 -5.78
C SER A 261 -43.07 -36.54 -4.95
N GLY A 262 -42.27 -35.70 -4.31
CA GLY A 262 -41.18 -36.15 -3.48
C GLY A 262 -40.45 -34.99 -2.83
N VAL A 263 -39.19 -35.23 -2.49
CA VAL A 263 -38.29 -34.19 -1.99
C VAL A 263 -37.01 -34.16 -2.80
N VAL A 264 -36.47 -32.96 -2.97
CA VAL A 264 -35.19 -32.71 -3.62
C VAL A 264 -34.30 -31.88 -2.71
N THR A 265 -33.01 -32.22 -2.64
CA THR A 265 -32.00 -31.45 -1.91
C THR A 265 -30.84 -31.12 -2.82
N LEU A 266 -30.33 -29.89 -2.75
CA LEU A 266 -29.08 -29.50 -3.39
C LEU A 266 -27.93 -29.63 -2.40
N ASN A 267 -26.93 -30.44 -2.74
CA ASN A 267 -25.85 -30.87 -1.86
C ASN A 267 -26.45 -31.42 -0.55
N ASP A 268 -26.00 -30.91 0.59
CA ASP A 268 -26.54 -31.21 1.93
C ASP A 268 -27.46 -30.09 2.45
N GLY A 269 -28.17 -29.42 1.53
CA GLY A 269 -29.08 -28.31 1.81
C GLY A 269 -30.43 -28.73 2.37
N ILE A 270 -31.34 -27.77 2.46
CA ILE A 270 -32.71 -28.01 2.96
C ILE A 270 -33.49 -28.82 1.90
N ALA A 271 -34.24 -29.82 2.36
CA ALA A 271 -35.14 -30.59 1.51
C ALA A 271 -36.33 -29.74 1.07
N VAL A 272 -36.49 -29.58 -0.24
CA VAL A 272 -37.59 -28.86 -0.88
C VAL A 272 -38.58 -29.89 -1.43
N PRO A 273 -39.86 -29.84 -1.04
CA PRO A 273 -40.87 -30.71 -1.63
C PRO A 273 -41.11 -30.32 -3.09
N PHE A 274 -41.31 -31.31 -3.95
CA PHE A 274 -41.67 -31.09 -5.36
C PHE A 274 -42.93 -31.86 -5.75
N SER A 275 -43.57 -31.39 -6.82
CA SER A 275 -44.64 -32.05 -7.55
C SER A 275 -44.35 -32.04 -9.06
N SER A 276 -45.02 -32.89 -9.82
CA SER A 276 -44.88 -32.92 -11.30
C SER A 276 -45.43 -31.68 -12.00
N ALA A 277 -46.04 -30.73 -11.28
CA ALA A 277 -46.45 -29.44 -11.81
C ALA A 277 -45.34 -28.37 -11.70
N ASP A 278 -44.27 -28.66 -10.95
CA ASP A 278 -43.19 -27.70 -10.70
C ASP A 278 -42.18 -27.73 -11.85
N THR A 279 -42.38 -26.84 -12.82
CA THR A 279 -41.49 -26.69 -13.99
C THR A 279 -40.33 -25.72 -13.76
N ASP A 280 -40.34 -24.99 -12.65
CA ASP A 280 -39.33 -23.98 -12.29
C ASP A 280 -39.11 -23.93 -10.78
N LEU A 281 -38.77 -25.07 -10.20
CA LEU A 281 -38.55 -25.20 -8.76
C LEU A 281 -37.17 -24.64 -8.39
N GLU A 282 -37.14 -23.71 -7.46
CA GLU A 282 -35.90 -23.22 -6.86
C GLU A 282 -35.44 -24.16 -5.73
N VAL A 283 -34.20 -24.63 -5.82
CA VAL A 283 -33.54 -25.41 -4.77
C VAL A 283 -32.29 -24.66 -4.30
N VAL A 284 -32.20 -24.42 -2.99
CA VAL A 284 -31.11 -23.65 -2.39
C VAL A 284 -30.19 -24.56 -1.57
N GLY A 285 -28.89 -24.48 -1.84
CA GLY A 285 -27.85 -25.20 -1.13
C GLY A 285 -27.41 -24.51 0.16
N PRO A 286 -26.58 -25.18 0.98
CA PRO A 286 -26.21 -24.72 2.32
C PRO A 286 -25.39 -23.43 2.35
N LYS A 287 -24.72 -23.05 1.25
CA LYS A 287 -23.93 -21.81 1.16
C LYS A 287 -24.69 -20.69 0.44
N GLY A 288 -25.98 -20.90 0.15
CA GLY A 288 -26.84 -19.94 -0.57
C GLY A 288 -26.79 -20.09 -2.09
N GLU A 289 -26.13 -21.13 -2.61
CA GLU A 289 -26.16 -21.46 -4.03
C GLU A 289 -27.58 -21.86 -4.48
N ARG A 290 -27.98 -21.46 -5.68
CA ARG A 290 -29.34 -21.65 -6.21
C ARG A 290 -29.30 -22.38 -7.53
N VAL A 291 -30.28 -23.26 -7.71
CA VAL A 291 -30.48 -24.03 -8.93
C VAL A 291 -31.98 -24.11 -9.23
N PHE A 292 -32.35 -23.87 -10.48
CA PHE A 292 -33.72 -23.92 -10.96
C PHE A 292 -33.93 -25.16 -11.85
N ILE A 293 -34.89 -26.00 -11.45
CA ILE A 293 -35.12 -27.31 -12.08
C ILE A 293 -36.58 -27.52 -12.49
N ASP A 294 -36.75 -28.29 -13.56
CA ASP A 294 -38.04 -28.81 -13.99
C ASP A 294 -38.21 -30.25 -13.48
N MET A 295 -39.27 -30.46 -12.70
CA MET A 295 -39.62 -31.73 -12.06
C MET A 295 -40.79 -32.45 -12.76
N SER A 296 -41.21 -32.00 -13.95
CA SER A 296 -42.38 -32.55 -14.65
C SER A 296 -42.16 -33.96 -15.21
N ALA A 297 -40.91 -34.39 -15.41
CA ALA A 297 -40.55 -35.64 -16.08
C ALA A 297 -39.68 -36.57 -15.21
N ILE A 298 -39.79 -36.48 -13.88
CA ILE A 298 -39.02 -37.33 -12.97
C ILE A 298 -39.31 -38.82 -13.23
N THR A 299 -38.24 -39.61 -13.27
CA THR A 299 -38.35 -41.05 -13.48
C THR A 299 -39.04 -41.70 -12.29
N ALA A 300 -40.10 -42.47 -12.55
CA ALA A 300 -40.89 -43.13 -11.52
C ALA A 300 -40.02 -44.00 -10.60
N GLY A 301 -40.13 -43.77 -9.28
CA GLY A 301 -39.37 -44.49 -8.25
C GLY A 301 -37.91 -44.08 -8.13
N PHE A 302 -37.46 -43.01 -8.78
CA PHE A 302 -36.08 -42.56 -8.69
C PHE A 302 -35.75 -42.04 -7.29
N ASN A 303 -34.83 -42.75 -6.63
CA ASN A 303 -34.29 -42.41 -5.32
C ASN A 303 -32.77 -42.46 -5.39
N GLY A 304 -32.13 -41.31 -5.55
CA GLY A 304 -30.70 -41.28 -5.77
C GLY A 304 -30.13 -39.89 -5.98
N THR A 305 -28.83 -39.87 -6.20
CA THR A 305 -28.06 -38.65 -6.41
C THR A 305 -27.82 -38.42 -7.89
N VAL A 306 -28.11 -37.22 -8.36
CA VAL A 306 -27.91 -36.71 -9.71
C VAL A 306 -26.71 -35.79 -9.68
N ALA A 307 -25.66 -36.13 -10.44
CA ALA A 307 -24.52 -35.24 -10.61
C ALA A 307 -24.94 -34.04 -11.46
N ILE A 308 -24.54 -32.84 -11.02
CA ILE A 308 -24.74 -31.61 -11.77
C ILE A 308 -23.43 -31.23 -12.43
N THR A 309 -23.49 -30.83 -13.70
CA THR A 309 -22.39 -30.22 -14.43
C THR A 309 -22.81 -28.82 -14.81
N SER A 310 -22.03 -27.81 -14.41
CA SER A 310 -22.32 -26.42 -14.69
C SER A 310 -21.10 -25.71 -15.26
N THR A 311 -21.25 -25.09 -16.42
CA THR A 311 -20.22 -24.24 -17.02
C THR A 311 -20.35 -22.80 -16.55
N GLY A 312 -19.29 -22.01 -16.71
CA GLY A 312 -19.30 -20.58 -16.42
C GLY A 312 -18.12 -19.85 -17.04
N THR A 313 -18.01 -18.55 -16.78
CA THR A 313 -16.85 -17.75 -17.16
C THR A 313 -16.29 -16.95 -15.98
N LEU A 314 -14.98 -16.73 -16.01
CA LEU A 314 -14.20 -15.98 -15.04
C LEU A 314 -13.59 -14.74 -15.70
N SER A 315 -13.69 -13.58 -15.06
CA SER A 315 -13.01 -12.36 -15.51
C SER A 315 -12.39 -11.58 -14.35
N VAL A 316 -11.20 -11.04 -14.58
CA VAL A 316 -10.44 -10.21 -13.63
C VAL A 316 -10.35 -8.74 -14.05
N ASP A 317 -10.87 -8.40 -15.23
CA ASP A 317 -10.77 -7.08 -15.87
C ASP A 317 -12.15 -6.44 -16.11
N GLY A 318 -13.15 -6.83 -15.31
CA GLY A 318 -14.51 -6.30 -15.41
C GLY A 318 -15.31 -6.85 -16.60
N GLY A 319 -14.91 -7.98 -17.16
CA GLY A 319 -15.60 -8.67 -18.26
C GLY A 319 -15.03 -8.37 -19.65
N ALA A 320 -13.84 -7.78 -19.77
CA ALA A 320 -13.21 -7.56 -21.06
C ALA A 320 -12.53 -8.84 -21.59
N THR A 321 -11.97 -9.65 -20.69
CA THR A 321 -11.45 -10.98 -20.96
C THR A 321 -12.20 -11.98 -20.09
N GLU A 322 -12.71 -13.03 -20.72
CA GLU A 322 -13.42 -14.12 -20.05
C GLU A 322 -12.68 -15.45 -20.27
N PHE A 323 -12.44 -16.17 -19.18
CA PHE A 323 -11.85 -17.51 -19.18
C PHE A 323 -12.95 -18.54 -18.88
N PRO A 324 -13.07 -19.62 -19.66
CA PRO A 324 -14.08 -20.64 -19.41
C PRO A 324 -13.80 -21.39 -18.10
N ILE A 325 -14.88 -21.71 -17.38
CA ILE A 325 -14.89 -22.62 -16.24
C ILE A 325 -15.71 -23.83 -16.67
N ASP A 326 -15.05 -24.85 -17.24
CA ASP A 326 -15.70 -26.06 -17.76
C ASP A 326 -15.27 -27.36 -17.05
N GLY A 327 -14.38 -27.24 -16.05
CA GLY A 327 -13.90 -28.37 -15.26
C GLY A 327 -12.83 -29.22 -15.95
N SER A 328 -12.35 -28.83 -17.14
CA SER A 328 -11.29 -29.53 -17.86
C SER A 328 -9.86 -29.15 -17.38
N ASP A 329 -9.72 -27.99 -16.73
CA ASP A 329 -8.44 -27.42 -16.30
C ASP A 329 -8.22 -27.52 -14.77
N ASN A 330 -8.08 -28.75 -14.25
CA ASN A 330 -7.75 -29.01 -12.83
C ASN A 330 -6.38 -29.68 -12.67
#